data_AF-A0A094P9B8-F1
#
_entry.id   AF-A0A094P9B8-F1
#
_cell.length_a   1.000
_cell.length_b   1.000
_cell.length_c   1.000
_cell.angle_alpha   90.00
_cell.angle_beta   90.00
_cell.angle_gamma   90.00
#
_symmetry.space_group_name_H-M   'P 1'
#
loop_
_entity.id
_entity.type
_entity.pdbx_description
1 polymer ?
#
loop_
_entity_poly.entity_id
_entity_poly.type
_entity_poly.pdbx_seq_one_letter_code
_entity_poly.pdbx_strand_id
1 'polypeptide(L)' 'MAGGLDAGAKFVRSVKLCHAATSMGGPETLVTHPASTTHAGMTPEELADSGITPGTVRMSCGLEHPDDLIADVVQALA' A
#
# COMPACT_ATOMS: atom_id res chain seq x y z
N MET A 1 1.43 -8.76 0.96
CA MET A 1 2.51 -9.20 0.04
C MET A 1 3.25 -10.37 0.64
N ALA A 2 3.42 -11.46 -0.12
CA ALA A 2 4.02 -12.70 0.38
C ALA A 2 5.49 -12.55 0.82
N GLY A 3 6.26 -11.67 0.17
CA GLY A 3 7.66 -11.38 0.53
C GLY A 3 7.83 -10.39 1.69
N GLY A 4 6.81 -10.16 2.52
CA GLY A 4 6.89 -9.30 3.70
C GLY A 4 7.22 -7.84 3.38
N LEU A 5 8.09 -7.24 4.20
CA LEU A 5 8.41 -5.82 4.20
C LEU A 5 8.97 -5.35 2.86
N ASP A 6 9.94 -6.09 2.31
CA ASP A 6 10.57 -5.72 1.05
C ASP A 6 9.59 -5.78 -0.12
N ALA A 7 8.73 -6.80 -0.16
CA ALA A 7 7.72 -6.91 -1.19
C ALA A 7 6.63 -5.84 -1.07
N GLY A 8 6.19 -5.49 0.15
CA GLY A 8 5.26 -4.40 0.41
C GLY A 8 5.82 -3.04 -0.02
N ALA A 9 7.08 -2.76 0.36
CA ALA A 9 7.76 -1.54 -0.02
C ALA A 9 8.06 -1.47 -1.53
N LYS A 10 8.39 -2.60 -2.18
CA LYS A 10 8.56 -2.69 -3.63
C LYS A 10 7.26 -2.32 -4.35
N PHE A 11 6.14 -2.95 -3.99
CA PHE A 11 4.84 -2.67 -4.60
C PHE A 11 4.49 -1.18 -4.57
N VAL A 12 4.60 -0.55 -3.40
CA VAL A 12 4.28 0.89 -3.22
C VAL A 12 5.20 1.80 -4.05
N ARG A 13 6.43 1.37 -4.35
CA ARG A 13 7.36 2.09 -5.25
C ARG A 13 7.14 1.78 -6.73
N SER A 14 6.42 0.71 -7.05
CA SER A 14 6.23 0.21 -8.41
C SER A 14 4.97 0.73 -9.09
N VAL A 15 4.02 1.30 -8.34
CA VAL A 15 2.83 1.96 -8.92
C VAL A 15 3.23 3.15 -9.78
N LYS A 16 2.45 3.39 -10.84
CA LYS A 16 2.69 4.45 -11.84
C LYS A 16 1.52 5.42 -11.93
N LEU A 17 0.31 4.95 -11.68
CA LEU A 17 -0.91 5.76 -11.64
C LEU A 17 -1.28 6.12 -10.20
N CYS A 18 -1.29 5.12 -9.31
CA CYS A 18 -1.54 5.36 -7.88
C CYS A 18 -0.37 6.16 -7.28
N HIS A 19 -0.66 6.94 -6.23
CA HIS A 19 0.37 7.72 -5.54
C HIS A 19 0.80 7.07 -4.22
N ALA A 20 2.11 6.99 -4.00
CA ALA A 20 2.68 6.59 -2.71
C ALA A 20 2.52 7.74 -1.68
N ALA A 21 1.49 7.67 -0.84
CA ALA A 21 1.20 8.71 0.16
C ALA A 21 0.51 8.14 1.41
N THR A 22 0.72 8.78 2.56
CA THR A 22 0.18 8.34 3.85
C THR A 22 -1.24 8.85 4.13
N SER A 23 -1.68 9.90 3.44
CA SER A 23 -3.05 10.46 3.50
C SER A 23 -4.10 9.51 2.88
N MET A 24 -5.39 9.87 2.93
CA MET A 24 -6.52 9.09 2.42
C MET A 24 -7.71 9.98 2.04
N GLY A 25 -8.62 9.46 1.20
CA GLY A 25 -9.95 10.05 0.96
C GLY A 25 -10.02 11.20 -0.05
N GLY A 26 -8.93 11.46 -0.78
CA GLY A 26 -8.91 12.40 -1.91
C GLY A 26 -9.48 11.79 -3.20
N PRO A 27 -9.61 12.59 -4.28
CA PRO A 27 -10.01 12.09 -5.59
C PRO A 27 -8.93 11.23 -6.26
N GLU A 28 -7.68 11.27 -5.80
CA GLU A 28 -6.60 10.41 -6.28
C GLU A 28 -6.49 9.11 -5.46
N THR A 29 -6.11 8.03 -6.13
CA THR A 29 -5.82 6.76 -5.49
C THR A 29 -4.47 6.80 -4.79
N LEU A 30 -4.47 6.50 -3.49
CA LEU A 30 -3.27 6.51 -2.66
C LEU A 30 -2.95 5.11 -2.14
N VAL A 31 -1.66 4.73 -2.19
CA VAL A 31 -1.14 3.48 -1.64
C VAL A 31 -0.05 3.75 -0.60
N THR A 32 -0.01 2.94 0.45
CA THR A 32 1.06 3.01 1.46
C THR A 32 1.35 1.64 2.06
N HIS A 33 2.53 1.51 2.66
CA HIS A 33 2.99 0.31 3.36
C HIS A 33 3.03 0.61 4.88
N PRO A 34 1.96 0.30 5.64
CA PRO A 34 1.79 0.80 7.01
C PRO A 34 2.95 0.46 7.94
N ALA A 35 3.48 -0.77 7.85
CA ALA A 35 4.57 -1.25 8.71
C ALA A 35 5.88 -0.48 8.54
N SER A 36 6.10 0.20 7.41
CA SER A 36 7.28 1.07 7.19
C SER A 36 6.94 2.55 7.11
N THR A 37 5.67 2.94 7.32
CA THR A 37 5.23 4.35 7.24
C THR A 37 4.38 4.72 8.45
N THR A 38 3.05 4.69 8.31
CA THR A 38 2.09 5.24 9.28
C THR A 38 2.10 4.53 10.63
N HIS A 39 2.53 3.26 10.67
CA HIS A 39 2.58 2.44 11.87
C HIS A 39 4.02 1.98 12.18
N ALA A 40 5.03 2.63 11.61
CA ALA A 40 6.44 2.25 11.81
C ALA A 40 6.92 2.37 13.27
N GLY A 41 6.19 3.11 14.11
CA GLY A 41 6.47 3.24 15.54
C GLY A 41 5.89 2.12 16.41
N MET A 42 5.05 1.24 15.87
CA MET A 42 4.49 0.10 16.60
C MET A 42 5.47 -1.06 16.65
N THR A 43 5.42 -1.81 17.74
CA THR A 43 6.13 -3.09 17.87
C THR A 43 5.54 -4.14 16.92
N PRO A 44 6.29 -5.21 16.60
CA PRO A 44 5.76 -6.31 15.78
C PRO A 44 4.48 -6.95 16.33
N GLU A 45 4.33 -7.01 17.66
CA GLU A 45 3.15 -7.56 18.34
C GLU A 45 1.95 -6.64 18.17
N GLU A 46 2.09 -5.33 18.43
CA GLU A 46 1.03 -4.34 18.23
C GLU A 46 0.55 -4.28 16.77
N LEU A 47 1.48 -4.41 15.81
CA LEU A 47 1.14 -4.50 14.39
C LEU A 47 0.31 -5.74 14.10
N ALA A 48 0.73 -6.91 14.58
CA ALA A 48 0.03 -8.18 14.39
C ALA A 48 -1.37 -8.17 15.03
N ASP A 49 -1.51 -7.64 16.25
CA ASP A 49 -2.78 -7.47 16.96
C ASP A 49 -3.74 -6.54 16.21
N SER A 50 -3.20 -5.57 15.47
CA SER A 50 -3.95 -4.67 14.61
C SER A 50 -4.26 -5.26 13.22
N GLY A 51 -3.89 -6.51 12.96
CA GLY A 51 -4.04 -7.18 11.67
C GLY A 51 -3.05 -6.72 10.59
N ILE A 52 -2.00 -5.98 10.97
CA ILE A 52 -0.97 -5.47 10.07
C ILE A 52 0.20 -6.45 10.04
N THR A 53 0.26 -7.25 8.99
CA THR A 53 1.46 -8.05 8.68
C THR A 53 2.57 -7.19 8.07
N PRO A 54 3.85 -7.65 8.08
CA PRO A 54 4.96 -6.92 7.46
C PRO A 54 4.80 -6.68 5.96
N GLY A 55 3.90 -7.36 5.24
CA GLY A 55 3.66 -7.14 3.82
C GLY A 55 2.33 -6.45 3.52
N THR A 56 1.67 -5.88 4.52
CA THR A 56 0.36 -5.25 4.37
C THR A 56 0.48 -3.99 3.53
N VAL A 57 -0.40 -3.82 2.56
CA VAL A 57 -0.52 -2.59 1.77
C VAL A 57 -1.91 -2.03 2.02
N ARG A 58 -2.00 -0.73 2.28
CA ARG A 58 -3.27 -0.01 2.38
C ARG A 58 -3.46 0.81 1.12
N MET A 59 -4.64 0.69 0.52
CA MET A 59 -5.05 1.46 -0.66
C MET A 59 -6.32 2.27 -0.33
N SER A 60 -6.32 3.55 -0.68
CA SER A 60 -7.49 4.44 -0.64
C SER A 60 -7.85 4.74 -2.09
N CYS A 61 -8.91 4.12 -2.60
CA CYS A 61 -9.33 4.29 -4.00
C CYS A 61 -9.91 5.69 -4.24
N GLY A 62 -9.42 6.34 -5.29
CA GLY A 62 -9.89 7.63 -5.80
C GLY A 62 -10.99 7.48 -6.84
N LEU A 63 -11.00 8.39 -7.81
CA LEU A 63 -12.03 8.55 -8.84
C LEU A 63 -11.51 8.22 -10.26
N GLU A 64 -10.33 7.63 -10.39
CA GLU A 64 -9.78 7.20 -11.67
C GLU A 64 -10.63 6.09 -12.30
N HIS A 65 -10.42 5.85 -13.60
CA HIS A 65 -11.10 4.75 -14.29
C HIS A 65 -10.68 3.40 -13.68
N PRO A 66 -11.62 2.51 -13.34
CA PRO A 66 -11.32 1.27 -12.62
C PRO A 66 -10.34 0.37 -13.38
N ASP A 67 -10.44 0.31 -14.71
CA ASP A 67 -9.53 -0.52 -15.51
C ASP A 67 -8.08 -0.02 -15.48
N ASP A 68 -7.87 1.29 -15.41
CA ASP A 68 -6.53 1.88 -15.33
C ASP A 68 -5.90 1.62 -13.95
N LEU A 69 -6.71 1.69 -12.89
CA LEU A 69 -6.29 1.33 -11.53
C LEU A 69 -5.92 -0.15 -11.42
N ILE A 70 -6.74 -1.04 -11.98
CA ILE A 70 -6.46 -2.48 -12.00
C ILE A 70 -5.18 -2.74 -12.79
N ALA A 71 -5.00 -2.12 -13.96
CA ALA A 71 -3.80 -2.27 -14.76
C ALA A 71 -2.54 -1.83 -14.00
N ASP A 72 -2.62 -0.71 -13.26
CA ASP A 72 -1.50 -0.22 -12.44
C ASP A 72 -1.19 -1.14 -11.25
N VAL A 73 -2.21 -1.67 -10.59
CA VAL A 73 -2.02 -2.65 -9.50
C VAL A 73 -1.42 -3.94 -10.02
N VAL A 74 -1.93 -4.48 -11.13
CA VAL A 74 -1.43 -5.73 -11.73
C VAL A 74 0.03 -5.58 -12.15
N GLN A 75 0.41 -4.47 -12.80
CA GLN A 75 1.81 -4.27 -13.18
C GLN A 75 2.72 -4.07 -11.97
N ALA A 76 2.23 -3.46 -10.88
CA ALA A 76 3.01 -3.28 -9.66
C ALA A 76 3.17 -4.58 -8.84
N LEU A 77 2.30 -5.57 -9.06
CA LEU A 77 2.39 -6.91 -8.44
C LEU A 77 3.41 -7.84 -9.11
N ALA A 78 3.91 -7.51 -10.31
CA ALA A 78 4.90 -8.29 -11.04
C ALA A 78 6.33 -8.18 -10.45
#